data_AF-A0A1F4QXS3-F1
#
_entry.id   AF-A0A1F4QXS3-F1
#
_cell.length_a   1.000
_cell.length_b   1.000
_cell.length_c   1.000
_cell.angle_alpha   90.00
_cell.angle_beta   90.00
_cell.angle_gamma   90.00
#
_symmetry.space_group_name_H-M   'P 1'
#
loop_
_entity.id
_entity.type
_entity.pdbx_description
1 polymer ?
#
loop_
_entity_poly.entity_id
_entity_poly.type
_entity_poly.pdbx_seq_one_letter_code
_entity_poly.pdbx_strand_id
1 'polypeptide(L)'
;MLKRYPWLVGSRRRRSWRLVGLGLVALTATGWLALGTRVAPVAAQGLPRLIITPASVDFGTIRKSGGKVEATFTLRNDGRAPLRIQRIVPT
;
A
#
# COMPACT_ATOMS: atom_id res chain seq x y z
N MET A 1 8.92 92.02 -14.02
CA MET A 1 9.72 91.33 -15.04
C MET A 1 8.82 90.35 -15.79
N LEU A 2 8.50 90.65 -17.05
CA LEU A 2 7.65 89.82 -17.93
C LEU A 2 8.47 88.69 -18.58
N LYS A 3 7.90 87.48 -18.63
CA LYS A 3 8.18 86.52 -19.72
C LYS A 3 6.87 86.01 -20.28
N ARG A 4 6.46 86.60 -21.40
CA ARG A 4 5.48 86.04 -22.35
C ARG A 4 6.29 85.43 -23.51
N TYR A 5 6.09 84.15 -23.78
CA TYR A 5 6.41 83.54 -25.08
C TYR A 5 5.22 82.67 -25.51
N PRO A 6 4.47 83.06 -26.56
CA PRO A 6 3.19 82.46 -26.93
C PRO A 6 3.21 81.79 -28.32
N TRP A 7 3.21 80.47 -28.41
CA TRP A 7 2.85 79.68 -29.63
C TRP A 7 3.14 78.20 -29.31
N LEU A 8 2.19 77.27 -29.34
CA LEU A 8 1.66 76.63 -30.55
C LEU A 8 0.28 76.02 -30.23
N VAL A 9 -0.69 76.41 -31.05
CA VAL A 9 -2.06 75.91 -31.07
C VAL A 9 -2.11 74.51 -31.69
N GLY A 10 -2.79 73.59 -31.00
CA GLY A 10 -3.71 72.59 -31.57
C GLY A 10 -3.16 71.47 -32.46
N SER A 11 -3.48 70.22 -32.11
CA SER A 11 -4.62 69.52 -32.74
C SER A 11 -4.61 68.00 -32.50
N ARG A 12 -5.84 67.44 -32.52
CA ARG A 12 -6.20 66.03 -32.77
C ARG A 12 -6.01 65.00 -31.65
N ARG A 13 -7.02 64.99 -30.77
CA ARG A 13 -7.94 63.86 -30.53
C ARG A 13 -7.61 62.56 -31.31
N ARG A 14 -7.07 61.55 -30.64
CA ARG A 14 -7.31 60.12 -30.99
C ARG A 14 -7.87 59.41 -29.77
N ARG A 15 -9.20 59.29 -29.80
CA ARG A 15 -10.01 58.45 -28.94
C ARG A 15 -9.92 57.03 -29.50
N SER A 16 -9.16 56.14 -28.88
CA SER A 16 -9.30 54.70 -29.09
C SER A 16 -9.77 54.07 -27.79
N TRP A 17 -11.08 54.09 -27.62
CA TRP A 17 -11.75 53.21 -26.69
C TRP A 17 -11.63 51.78 -27.22
N ARG A 18 -10.91 50.92 -26.50
CA ARG A 18 -11.12 49.47 -26.56
C ARG A 18 -11.12 48.93 -25.15
N LEU A 19 -12.35 48.82 -24.62
CA LEU A 19 -12.70 47.97 -23.50
C LEU A 19 -12.46 46.51 -23.91
N VAL A 20 -11.57 45.79 -23.24
CA VAL A 20 -11.66 44.33 -22.98
C VAL A 20 -10.74 44.14 -21.76
N GLY A 21 -11.22 44.01 -20.53
CA GLY A 21 -12.09 42.93 -20.06
C GLY A 21 -11.24 42.06 -19.15
N LEU A 22 -11.50 42.12 -17.83
CA LEU A 22 -11.24 41.07 -16.84
C LEU A 22 -9.88 40.36 -16.95
N GLY A 23 -8.87 40.90 -16.26
CA GLY A 23 -7.69 40.14 -15.88
C GLY A 23 -8.10 38.99 -14.95
N LEU A 24 -8.36 37.83 -15.56
CA LEU A 24 -8.67 36.57 -14.91
C LEU A 24 -7.53 36.25 -13.91
N VAL A 25 -7.82 36.28 -12.61
CA VAL A 25 -6.96 35.68 -11.59
C VAL A 25 -6.99 34.17 -11.85
N ALA A 26 -6.04 33.69 -12.66
CA ALA A 26 -5.84 32.27 -12.89
C ALA A 26 -5.12 31.67 -11.67
N LEU A 27 -5.89 31.43 -10.61
CA LEU A 27 -5.55 30.49 -9.55
C LEU A 27 -5.52 29.09 -10.19
N THR A 28 -4.40 28.68 -10.77
CA THR A 28 -4.21 27.26 -11.10
C THR A 28 -3.96 26.51 -9.80
N ALA A 29 -5.05 26.24 -9.09
CA ALA A 29 -5.11 25.31 -7.98
C ALA A 29 -4.95 23.88 -8.52
N THR A 30 -3.73 23.51 -8.94
CA THR A 30 -3.36 22.11 -9.18
C THR A 30 -2.68 21.55 -7.93
N GLY A 31 -3.32 21.73 -6.78
CA GLY A 31 -3.13 20.90 -5.61
C GLY A 31 -4.18 19.80 -5.62
N TRP A 32 -4.15 18.90 -6.61
CA TRP A 32 -4.97 17.69 -6.57
C TRP A 32 -4.23 16.65 -5.76
N LEU A 33 -4.79 16.40 -4.57
CA LEU A 33 -4.38 15.43 -3.58
C LEU A 33 -4.42 14.00 -4.15
N ALA A 34 -3.40 13.60 -4.90
CA ALA A 34 -3.19 12.20 -5.25
C ALA A 34 -2.39 11.48 -4.16
N LEU A 35 -2.81 11.57 -2.89
CA LEU A 35 -2.46 10.51 -1.93
C LEU A 35 -3.40 9.33 -2.19
N GLY A 36 -3.21 8.67 -3.33
CA GLY A 36 -3.82 7.38 -3.57
C GLY A 36 -3.35 6.43 -2.49
N THR A 37 -4.22 6.07 -1.55
CA THR A 37 -3.92 5.05 -0.55
C THR A 37 -3.62 3.76 -1.30
N ARG A 38 -2.33 3.40 -1.39
CA ARG A 38 -1.95 2.06 -1.84
C ARG A 38 -2.38 1.08 -0.78
N VAL A 39 -3.60 0.59 -0.89
CA VAL A 39 -4.02 -0.59 -0.13
C VAL A 39 -3.32 -1.76 -0.80
N ALA A 40 -2.26 -2.28 -0.17
CA ALA A 40 -1.68 -3.53 -0.61
C ALA A 40 -2.78 -4.61 -0.52
N PRO A 41 -2.99 -5.44 -1.54
CA PRO A 41 -3.92 -6.55 -1.41
C PRO A 41 -3.48 -7.39 -0.21
N VAL A 42 -4.39 -7.63 0.72
CA VAL A 42 -4.17 -8.66 1.76
C VAL A 42 -4.00 -9.96 0.99
N ALA A 43 -2.77 -10.45 0.92
CA ALA A 43 -2.52 -11.76 0.34
C ALA A 43 -3.34 -12.77 1.14
N ALA A 44 -4.25 -13.48 0.47
CA ALA A 44 -4.93 -14.61 1.07
C ALA A 44 -3.85 -15.60 1.52
N GLN A 45 -3.62 -15.70 2.83
CA GLN A 45 -2.70 -16.69 3.36
C GLN A 45 -3.34 -18.04 3.10
N GLY A 46 -2.74 -18.83 2.19
CA GLY A 46 -3.31 -20.13 1.80
C GLY A 46 -3.45 -21.06 3.00
N LEU A 47 -4.20 -22.14 2.88
CA LEU A 47 -4.51 -23.00 4.04
C LEU A 47 -3.26 -23.65 4.66
N PRO A 48 -3.24 -23.88 5.99
CA PRO A 48 -2.22 -24.71 6.62
C PRO A 48 -2.39 -26.16 6.14
N ARG A 49 -1.28 -26.90 5.99
CA ARG A 49 -1.31 -28.30 5.52
C ARG A 49 -0.35 -29.13 6.35
N LEU A 50 -0.89 -29.99 7.21
CA LEU A 50 -0.09 -30.90 8.04
C LEU A 50 0.28 -32.16 7.26
N ILE A 51 1.58 -32.48 7.24
CA ILE A 51 2.10 -33.76 6.78
C ILE A 51 2.82 -34.42 7.97
N ILE A 52 2.54 -35.70 8.20
CA ILE A 52 3.13 -36.49 9.29
C ILE A 52 3.85 -37.69 8.69
N THR A 53 5.12 -37.87 9.07
CA THR A 53 5.94 -38.99 8.60
C THR A 53 6.74 -39.60 9.75
N PRO A 54 6.66 -40.92 9.99
CA PRO A 54 5.71 -41.87 9.38
C PRO A 54 4.26 -41.61 9.85
N ALA A 55 3.26 -42.14 9.15
CA ALA A 55 1.86 -41.98 9.58
C ALA A 55 1.52 -42.86 10.79
N SER A 56 2.24 -43.97 10.96
CA SER A 56 2.09 -44.93 12.06
C SER A 56 3.41 -45.65 12.30
N VAL A 57 3.62 -46.10 13.54
CA VAL A 57 4.75 -46.96 13.91
C VAL A 57 4.20 -48.15 14.67
N ASP A 58 4.62 -49.36 14.28
CA ASP A 58 4.39 -50.58 15.05
C ASP A 58 5.63 -50.85 15.91
N PHE A 59 5.42 -50.98 17.22
CA PHE A 59 6.48 -51.29 18.17
C PHE A 59 6.80 -52.78 18.24
N GLY A 60 5.94 -53.64 17.68
CA GLY A 60 6.06 -55.08 17.71
C GLY A 60 6.05 -55.64 19.13
N THR A 61 6.85 -56.69 19.35
CA THR A 61 6.93 -57.35 20.67
C THR A 61 8.00 -56.70 21.54
N ILE A 62 7.58 -55.99 22.60
CA ILE A 62 8.49 -55.43 23.60
C ILE A 62 8.67 -56.42 24.74
N ARG A 63 9.91 -56.86 24.99
CA ARG A 63 10.26 -57.67 26.15
C ARG A 63 10.31 -56.80 27.41
N LYS A 64 9.79 -57.29 28.55
CA LYS A 64 9.83 -56.56 29.83
C LYS A 64 11.24 -56.14 30.27
N SER A 65 12.26 -56.93 29.94
CA SER A 65 13.66 -56.62 30.23
C SER A 65 14.30 -55.64 29.24
N GLY A 66 13.60 -55.28 28.15
CA GLY A 66 14.14 -54.49 27.04
C GLY A 66 14.20 -52.99 27.28
N GLY A 67 13.64 -52.50 28.40
CA GLY A 67 13.66 -51.08 28.74
C GLY A 67 12.69 -50.23 27.90
N LYS A 68 12.98 -48.93 27.82
CA LYS A 68 12.13 -47.94 27.14
C LYS A 68 12.31 -48.02 25.63
N VAL A 69 11.19 -48.01 24.91
CA VAL A 69 11.15 -47.91 23.44
C VAL A 69 10.51 -46.58 23.05
N GLU A 70 11.11 -45.88 22.10
CA GLU A 70 10.65 -44.57 21.63
C GLU A 70 10.39 -44.62 20.11
N ALA A 71 9.40 -43.86 19.66
CA ALA A 71 9.14 -43.61 18.25
C ALA A 71 9.07 -42.11 18.00
N THR A 72 9.69 -41.68 16.91
CA THR A 72 9.75 -40.26 16.52
C THR A 72 8.90 -40.03 15.29
N PHE A 73 8.07 -38.99 15.36
CA PHE A 73 7.24 -38.53 14.25
C PHE A 73 7.70 -37.15 13.80
N THR A 74 7.81 -36.95 12.49
CA THR A 74 8.12 -35.65 11.90
C THR A 74 6.83 -35.00 11.42
N LEU A 75 6.54 -33.81 11.93
CA LEU A 75 5.42 -32.98 11.50
C LEU A 75 5.95 -31.84 10.65
N ARG A 76 5.39 -31.67 9.45
CA ARG A 76 5.76 -30.60 8.51
C ARG A 76 4.52 -29.81 8.09
N ASN A 77 4.64 -28.49 8.08
CA ASN A 77 3.62 -27.62 7.49
C ASN A 77 3.98 -27.30 6.04
N ASP A 78 3.19 -27.84 5.10
CA ASP A 78 3.30 -27.61 3.65
C ASP A 78 2.37 -26.52 3.15
N GLY A 79 1.61 -25.92 4.07
CA GLY A 79 0.66 -24.87 3.77
C GLY A 79 1.32 -23.52 3.60
N ARG A 80 0.51 -22.55 3.19
CA ARG A 80 0.94 -21.14 3.07
C ARG A 80 0.47 -20.26 4.23
N ALA A 81 -0.16 -20.86 5.24
CA ALA A 81 -0.53 -20.22 6.50
C ALA A 81 0.19 -20.88 7.69
N PRO A 82 0.33 -20.14 8.81
CA PRO A 82 0.80 -20.69 10.07
C PRO A 82 -0.04 -21.89 10.52
N LEU A 83 0.64 -22.94 10.99
CA LEU A 83 0.01 -24.12 11.57
C LEU A 83 0.24 -24.11 13.08
N ARG A 84 -0.84 -24.25 13.85
CA ARG A 84 -0.80 -24.32 15.32
C ARG A 84 -1.28 -25.69 15.79
N ILE A 85 -0.43 -26.42 16.49
CA ILE A 85 -0.78 -27.70 17.12
C ILE A 85 -1.50 -27.39 18.44
N GLN A 86 -2.69 -27.97 18.62
CA GLN A 86 -3.51 -27.72 19.82
C GLN A 86 -3.51 -28.90 20.78
N ARG A 87 -3.56 -30.12 20.25
CA ARG A 87 -3.63 -31.35 21.05
C ARG A 87 -2.93 -32.49 20.30
N ILE A 88 -2.26 -33.34 21.07
CA ILE A 88 -1.72 -34.61 20.61
C ILE A 88 -2.38 -35.69 21.47
N VAL A 89 -2.89 -36.73 20.82
CA VAL A 89 -3.62 -37.81 21.48
C VAL A 89 -2.95 -39.13 21.14
N PRO A 90 -2.49 -39.91 22.12
CA PRO A 90 -2.08 -41.29 21.87
C PRO A 90 -3.34 -42.09 21.48
N THR A 91 -3.27 -42.78 20.35
CA THR A 91 -4.37 -43.59 19.79
C THR A 91 -4.03 -45.06 19.89
#